data_AF-B8KNB4-F1
#
_entry.id   AF-B8KNB4-F1
#
_cell.length_a   1.000
_cell.length_b   1.000
_cell.length_c   1.000
_cell.angle_alpha   90.00
_cell.angle_beta   90.00
_cell.angle_gamma   90.00
#
_symmetry.space_group_name_H-M   'P 1'
#
loop_
_entity.id
_entity.type
_entity.pdbx_description
1 polymer ?
#
loop_
_entity_poly.entity_id
_entity_poly.type
_entity_poly.pdbx_seq_one_letter_code
_entity_poly.pdbx_strand_id
1 'polypeptide(L)' 'MKVLGRNVTEFRSLVLEIFERHAPGFDQQTITVRDSRKGNFLSMTVTITATGPEQLEALHQDLRATGIVQMVL' A
#
# COMPACT_ATOMS: atom_id res chain seq x y z
N MET A 1 -7.48 -0.39 -3.56
CA MET A 1 -6.75 -1.27 -2.63
C MET A 1 -6.42 -0.51 -1.36
N LYS A 2 -6.54 -1.13 -0.19
CA LYS A 2 -6.26 -0.52 1.11
C LYS A 2 -5.19 -1.31 1.85
N VAL A 3 -4.10 -0.63 2.18
CA VAL A 3 -2.94 -1.19 2.90
C VAL A 3 -2.95 -0.66 4.31
N LEU A 4 -2.85 -1.54 5.30
CA LEU A 4 -2.70 -1.20 6.71
C LEU A 4 -1.31 -1.64 7.17
N GLY A 5 -0.56 -0.74 7.80
CA GLY A 5 0.74 -1.05 8.37
C GLY A 5 1.08 -0.18 9.56
N ARG A 6 2.29 -0.38 10.08
CA ARG A 6 2.80 0.40 11.23
C ARG A 6 2.99 1.86 10.82
N ASN A 7 2.74 2.77 11.77
CA ASN A 7 2.97 4.19 11.57
C ASN A 7 4.47 4.52 11.72
N VAL A 8 5.21 4.27 10.66
CA VAL A 8 6.64 4.59 10.55
C VAL A 8 6.85 5.45 9.30
N THR A 9 7.85 6.32 9.33
CA THR A 9 8.13 7.27 8.25
C THR A 9 8.36 6.57 6.91
N GLU A 10 8.94 5.36 6.95
CA GLU A 10 9.26 4.54 5.80
C GLU A 10 8.04 3.88 5.16
N PHE A 11 6.91 3.76 5.88
CA PHE A 11 5.73 3.04 5.38
C PHE A 11 5.22 3.64 4.06
N ARG A 12 5.09 4.97 4.00
CA ARG A 12 4.55 5.64 2.82
C ARG A 12 5.47 5.44 1.62
N SER A 13 6.77 5.68 1.79
CA SER A 13 7.75 5.55 0.70
C SER A 13 7.81 4.13 0.16
N LEU A 14 7.92 3.12 1.04
CA LEU A 14 8.00 1.71 0.64
C LEU A 14 6.74 1.26 -0.11
N VAL A 15 5.56 1.64 0.38
CA VAL A 15 4.33 1.26 -0.31
C VAL A 15 4.24 1.97 -1.66
N LEU A 16 4.59 3.26 -1.76
CA LEU A 16 4.62 3.96 -3.06
C LEU A 16 5.57 3.29 -4.06
N GLU A 17 6.78 2.90 -3.64
CA GLU A 17 7.74 2.20 -4.50
C GLU A 17 7.20 0.87 -5.02
N ILE A 18 6.51 0.10 -4.17
CA ILE A 18 5.89 -1.17 -4.57
C ILE A 18 4.74 -0.92 -5.55
N PHE A 19 3.88 0.07 -5.28
CA PHE A 19 2.80 0.42 -6.19
C PHE A 19 3.29 0.94 -7.53
N GLU A 20 4.39 1.70 -7.57
CA GLU A 20 4.97 2.19 -8.81
C GLU A 20 5.53 1.05 -9.68
N ARG A 21 6.13 0.03 -9.05
CA ARG A 21 6.63 -1.16 -9.74
C ARG A 21 5.51 -2.01 -10.36
N HIS A 22 4.42 -2.22 -9.62
CA HIS A 22 3.37 -3.16 -10.01
C HIS A 22 2.21 -2.50 -10.75
N ALA A 23 1.96 -1.22 -10.52
CA ALA A 23 0.87 -0.45 -11.11
C ALA A 23 1.39 0.91 -11.63
N PRO A 24 2.28 0.92 -12.63
CA PRO A 24 2.79 2.17 -13.19
C PRO A 24 1.63 3.04 -13.70
N GLY A 25 1.64 4.33 -13.35
CA GLY A 25 0.57 5.27 -13.70
C GLY A 25 -0.63 5.26 -12.75
N PHE A 26 -0.51 4.63 -11.57
CA PHE A 26 -1.52 4.79 -10.52
C PHE A 26 -1.65 6.25 -10.06
N ASP A 27 -2.85 6.65 -9.69
CA ASP A 27 -3.13 8.04 -9.34
C ASP A 27 -2.67 8.33 -7.90
N GLN A 28 -1.53 9.02 -7.79
CA GLN A 28 -0.96 9.39 -6.51
C GLN A 28 -1.76 10.47 -5.76
N GLN A 29 -2.60 11.24 -6.47
CA GLN A 29 -3.44 12.28 -5.87
C GLN A 29 -4.66 11.69 -5.17
N THR A 30 -5.14 10.53 -5.63
CA THR A 30 -6.23 9.79 -4.98
C THR A 30 -5.79 9.06 -3.71
N ILE A 31 -4.48 9.05 -3.40
CA ILE A 31 -3.96 8.35 -2.22
C ILE A 31 -4.47 9.03 -0.96
N THR A 32 -5.20 8.28 -0.16
CA THR A 32 -5.67 8.73 1.14
C THR A 32 -4.92 7.99 2.23
N VAL A 33 -4.24 8.73 3.11
CA VAL A 33 -3.60 8.19 4.31
C VAL A 33 -4.43 8.58 5.52
N ARG A 34 -4.67 7.61 6.40
CA ARG A 34 -5.42 7.83 7.62
C ARG A 34 -4.72 7.16 8.79
N ASP A 35 -4.35 7.96 9.78
CA ASP A 35 -3.82 7.47 11.04
C ASP A 35 -4.87 6.69 11.83
N SER A 36 -4.44 5.65 12.52
CA SER A 36 -5.28 4.95 13.48
C SER A 36 -5.50 5.81 14.73
N ARG A 37 -6.63 5.57 15.41
CA ARG A 37 -7.00 6.28 16.65
C ARG A 37 -5.93 6.21 17.76
N LYS A 38 -5.08 5.17 17.76
CA LYS A 38 -4.03 4.96 18.77
C LYS A 38 -2.63 5.35 18.27
N GLY A 39 -2.49 5.83 17.04
CA GLY A 39 -1.21 6.26 16.47
C GLY A 39 -0.25 5.14 16.04
N ASN A 40 -0.45 3.88 16.47
CA ASN A 40 0.46 2.77 16.18
C ASN A 40 0.42 2.29 14.72
N PHE A 41 -0.73 2.43 14.08
CA PHE A 41 -0.96 1.99 12.71
C PHE A 41 -1.50 3.14 11.86
N LEU A 42 -1.33 3.01 10.55
CA LEU A 42 -1.96 3.85 9.57
C LEU A 42 -2.54 2.99 8.44
N SER A 43 -3.57 3.51 7.79
CA SER A 43 -4.14 2.89 6.59
C SER A 43 -3.95 3.80 5.40
N MET A 44 -3.46 3.26 4.30
CA MET A 44 -3.34 3.95 3.03
C MET A 44 -4.24 3.29 1.99
N THR A 45 -5.10 4.08 1.38
CA THR A 45 -5.95 3.64 0.27
C THR A 45 -5.34 4.16 -1.03
N VAL A 46 -5.08 3.24 -1.96
CA VAL A 46 -4.52 3.52 -3.28
C VAL A 46 -5.46 2.95 -4.34
N THR A 47 -5.75 3.78 -5.35
CA THR A 47 -6.52 3.37 -6.52
C THR A 47 -5.55 2.95 -7.61
N ILE A 48 -5.71 1.72 -8.11
CA ILE A 48 -4.90 1.18 -9.20
C ILE A 48 -5.81 0.64 -10.29
N THR A 49 -5.31 0.66 -11.52
CA THR A 49 -5.90 -0.09 -12.63
C THR A 49 -5.46 -1.54 -12.51
N ALA A 50 -6.40 -2.44 -12.21
CA ALA A 50 -6.14 -3.87 -12.16
C ALA A 50 -5.98 -4.40 -13.59
N THR A 51 -4.79 -4.89 -13.94
CA THR A 51 -4.47 -5.51 -15.23
C THR A 51 -4.66 -7.02 -15.20
N GLY A 52 -4.72 -7.64 -14.02
CA GLY A 52 -5.00 -9.06 -13.83
C GLY A 52 -4.82 -9.53 -12.39
N PRO A 53 -5.19 -10.78 -12.08
CA PRO A 53 -5.02 -11.36 -10.74
C PRO A 53 -3.55 -11.52 -10.35
N GLU A 54 -2.67 -11.85 -11.29
CA GLU A 54 -1.22 -12.01 -11.04
C GLU A 54 -0.57 -10.70 -10.55
N GLN A 55 -0.97 -9.56 -11.11
CA GLN A 55 -0.52 -8.23 -10.66
C GLN A 55 -0.90 -7.99 -9.20
N LEU A 56 -2.16 -8.28 -8.83
CA LEU A 56 -2.65 -8.07 -7.47
C LEU A 56 -1.99 -9.01 -6.47
N GLU A 57 -1.74 -10.25 -6.86
CA GLU A 57 -1.08 -11.24 -6.02
C GLU A 57 0.39 -10.91 -5.78
N ALA A 58 1.13 -10.53 -6.84
CA ALA A 58 2.51 -10.07 -6.72
C ALA A 58 2.62 -8.81 -5.84
N LEU A 59 1.70 -7.86 -6.02
CA LEU A 59 1.64 -6.65 -5.20
C LEU A 59 1.32 -6.99 -3.72
N HIS A 60 0.37 -7.91 -3.47
CA HIS A 60 0.08 -8.41 -2.11
C HIS A 60 1.30 -9.06 -1.45
N GLN A 61 2.05 -9.89 -2.20
CA GLN A 61 3.24 -10.56 -1.69
C GLN A 61 4.35 -9.56 -1.35
N ASP A 62 4.66 -8.64 -2.26
CA ASP A 62 5.69 -7.61 -2.03
C ASP A 62 5.34 -6.70 -0.86
N LEU A 63 4.07 -6.28 -0.76
CA LEU A 63 3.61 -5.48 0.38
C LEU A 63 3.83 -6.23 1.69
N ARG A 64 3.44 -7.50 1.78
CA ARG A 64 3.64 -8.32 2.99
C ARG A 64 5.11 -8.57 3.29
N ALA A 65 5.95 -8.72 2.27
CA ALA A 65 7.38 -8.95 2.42
C ALA A 65 8.12 -7.77 3.07
N THR A 66 7.56 -6.56 3.06
CA THR A 66 8.12 -5.39 3.77
C THR A 66 8.22 -5.57 5.29
N GLY A 67 7.43 -6.47 5.88
CA GLY A 67 7.33 -6.66 7.34
C GLY A 67 6.64 -5.52 8.11
N ILE A 68 6.37 -4.38 7.46
CA ILE A 68 5.72 -3.21 8.05
C ILE A 68 4.22 -3.24 7.75
N VAL A 69 3.84 -3.72 6.56
CA VAL A 69 2.44 -3.98 6.20
C VAL A 69 1.92 -5.15 7.03
N GLN A 70 0.77 -4.94 7.67
CA GLN A 70 0.10 -5.95 8.47
C GLN A 70 -1.08 -6.58 7.72
N MET A 71 -1.73 -5.80 6.86
CA MET A 71 -2.93 -6.25 6.16
C MET A 71 -3.11 -5.47 4.85
N VAL A 72 -3.67 -6.15 3.84
CA VAL A 72 -4.11 -5.54 2.59
C VAL A 72 -5.54 -5.98 2.29
N LEU A 73 -6.40 -5.06 1.85
CA LEU A 73 -7.84 -5.23 1.59
C LEU A 73 -8.25 -4.63 0.24
#